data_AF-W2KPC0-F1
#
_entry.id   AF-W2KPC0-F1
#
_cell.length_a   1.000
_cell.length_b   1.000
_cell.length_c   1.000
_cell.angle_alpha   90.00
_cell.angle_beta   90.00
_cell.angle_gamma   90.00
#
_symmetry.space_group_name_H-M   'P 1'
#
loop_
_entity.id
_entity.type
_entity.pdbx_description
1 polymer ?
#
loop_
_entity_poly.entity_id
_entity_poly.type
_entity_poly.pdbx_seq_one_letter_code
_entity_poly.pdbx_strand_id
1 'polypeptide(L)'
;MQHEHTDRASAIAEVISEKSWRLQEKWLDLVWRMWGNHITRNLNRSTWEIAIEKPPPRYFENLRRPADSPLEQHLSNITQSANMALACGRGSLADYQQHRRDWEAFGRRLDEHERHLETRKNIIEGSLLDVAPPSPSLV
;
A
#
# COMPACT_ATOMS: atom_id res chain seq x y z
N MET A 1 -13.11 11.08 10.20
CA MET A 1 -12.05 11.20 9.18
C MET A 1 -12.30 10.17 8.08
N GLN A 2 -13.14 10.51 7.10
CA GLN A 2 -13.57 9.61 6.01
C GLN A 2 -13.66 10.32 4.65
N HIS A 3 -13.03 11.50 4.50
CA HIS A 3 -13.21 12.35 3.32
C HIS A 3 -12.11 12.23 2.24
N GLU A 4 -10.90 11.76 2.58
CA GLU A 4 -9.75 11.81 1.66
C GLU A 4 -9.77 10.73 0.58
N HIS A 5 -10.36 9.57 0.86
CA HIS A 5 -10.37 8.43 -0.07
C HIS A 5 -11.38 8.62 -1.22
N THR A 6 -12.50 9.27 -0.91
CA THR A 6 -13.56 9.61 -1.88
C THR A 6 -13.09 10.68 -2.86
N ASP A 7 -12.31 11.64 -2.37
CA ASP A 7 -11.80 12.75 -3.19
C ASP A 7 -10.77 12.26 -4.22
N ARG A 8 -9.93 11.30 -3.83
CA ARG A 8 -8.92 10.68 -4.70
C ARG A 8 -9.55 9.83 -5.80
N ALA A 9 -10.55 9.01 -5.44
CA ALA A 9 -11.29 8.20 -6.42
C ALA A 9 -12.10 9.08 -7.40
N SER A 10 -12.65 10.20 -6.91
CA SER A 10 -13.38 11.16 -7.73
C SER A 10 -12.46 11.89 -8.71
N ALA A 11 -11.31 12.39 -8.27
CA ALA A 11 -10.33 13.02 -9.14
C ALA A 11 -9.76 12.06 -10.20
N ILE A 12 -9.62 10.77 -9.85
CA ILE A 12 -9.23 9.72 -10.80
C ILE A 12 -10.30 9.50 -11.86
N ALA A 13 -11.57 9.42 -11.45
CA ALA A 13 -12.69 9.24 -12.38
C ALA A 13 -12.84 10.44 -13.33
N GLU A 14 -12.60 11.65 -12.85
CA GLU A 14 -12.73 12.89 -13.63
C GLU A 14 -11.64 13.01 -14.69
N VAL A 15 -10.35 12.81 -14.34
CA VAL A 15 -9.23 12.87 -15.30
C VAL A 15 -9.32 11.76 -16.35
N ILE A 16 -9.77 10.56 -15.96
CA ILE A 16 -9.96 9.44 -16.89
C ILE A 16 -11.13 9.73 -17.83
N SER A 17 -12.25 10.27 -17.31
CA SER A 17 -13.42 10.62 -18.13
C SER A 17 -13.11 11.77 -19.11
N GLU A 18 -12.42 12.82 -18.65
CA GLU A 18 -12.04 13.98 -19.46
C GLU A 18 -11.03 13.64 -20.57
N LYS A 19 -10.21 12.60 -20.41
CA LYS A 19 -9.33 12.13 -21.50
C LYS A 19 -9.94 11.00 -22.35
N SER A 20 -10.98 10.32 -21.85
CA SER A 20 -11.66 9.20 -22.52
C SER A 20 -12.44 9.64 -23.77
N TRP A 21 -13.08 10.82 -23.76
CA TRP A 21 -13.84 11.30 -24.93
C TRP A 21 -12.98 11.61 -26.16
N ARG A 22 -11.69 11.90 -25.99
CA ARG A 22 -10.75 12.13 -27.11
C ARG A 22 -10.26 10.84 -27.77
N LEU A 23 -10.51 9.67 -27.17
CA LEU A 23 -9.96 8.37 -27.58
C LEU A 23 -11.05 7.31 -27.86
N GLN A 24 -12.31 7.72 -27.93
CA GLN A 24 -13.47 6.83 -28.01
C GLN A 24 -13.73 6.30 -29.43
N GLU A 25 -13.07 5.19 -29.78
CA GLU A 25 -13.69 4.14 -30.58
C GLU A 25 -13.65 2.80 -29.82
N LYS A 26 -14.63 2.68 -28.92
CA LYS A 26 -15.23 1.50 -28.25
C LYS A 26 -14.39 0.38 -27.60
N TRP A 27 -13.09 0.24 -27.80
CA TRP A 27 -12.32 -0.87 -27.19
C TRP A 27 -10.94 -0.47 -26.63
N LEU A 28 -10.60 0.81 -26.70
CA LEU A 28 -9.43 1.42 -26.09
C LEU A 28 -9.57 1.55 -24.55
N ASP A 29 -10.78 1.67 -24.02
CA ASP A 29 -11.02 2.03 -22.60
C ASP A 29 -10.48 1.00 -21.59
N LEU A 30 -10.59 -0.31 -21.83
CA LEU A 30 -10.12 -1.33 -20.86
C LEU A 30 -8.59 -1.42 -20.80
N VAL A 31 -7.92 -1.37 -21.95
CA VAL A 31 -6.45 -1.38 -22.03
C VAL A 31 -5.88 -0.09 -21.42
N TRP A 32 -6.51 1.05 -21.70
CA TRP A 32 -6.14 2.32 -21.07
C TRP A 32 -6.44 2.36 -19.57
N ARG A 33 -7.51 1.69 -19.08
CA ARG A 33 -7.76 1.51 -17.65
C ARG A 33 -6.73 0.61 -16.97
N MET A 34 -6.33 -0.49 -17.61
CA MET A 34 -5.27 -1.35 -17.09
C MET A 34 -3.92 -0.63 -17.06
N TRP A 35 -3.62 0.15 -18.10
CA TRP A 35 -2.42 0.97 -18.18
C TRP A 35 -2.42 2.10 -17.14
N GLY A 36 -3.53 2.83 -17.00
CA GLY A 36 -3.70 3.87 -15.98
C GLY A 36 -3.55 3.30 -14.56
N ASN A 37 -4.14 2.13 -14.29
CA ASN A 37 -3.97 1.43 -13.01
C ASN A 37 -2.52 1.01 -12.76
N HIS A 38 -1.79 0.59 -13.80
CA HIS A 38 -0.38 0.25 -13.67
C HIS A 38 0.48 1.49 -13.35
N ILE A 39 0.29 2.60 -14.08
CA ILE A 39 1.00 3.87 -13.84
C ILE A 39 0.76 4.34 -12.40
N THR A 40 -0.49 4.38 -11.98
CA THR A 40 -0.85 4.95 -10.68
C THR A 40 -0.38 4.11 -9.49
N ARG A 41 -0.26 2.80 -9.65
CA ARG A 41 0.20 1.89 -8.58
C ARG A 41 1.70 1.70 -8.53
N ASN A 42 2.41 1.88 -9.65
CA ASN A 42 3.82 1.48 -9.76
C ASN A 42 4.76 2.64 -10.08
N LEU A 43 4.23 3.81 -10.47
CA LEU A 43 5.03 4.99 -10.77
C LEU A 43 4.73 6.11 -9.77
N ASN A 44 5.72 6.97 -9.56
CA ASN A 44 5.56 8.16 -8.72
C ASN A 44 4.65 9.18 -9.41
N ARG A 45 3.86 9.93 -8.62
CA ARG A 45 2.92 10.93 -9.14
C ARG A 45 3.56 11.97 -10.08
N SER A 46 4.82 12.33 -9.84
CA SER A 46 5.60 13.25 -10.68
C SER A 46 5.96 12.68 -12.07
N THR A 47 5.74 11.39 -12.30
CA THR A 47 6.10 10.70 -13.57
C THR A 47 4.87 10.24 -14.37
N TRP A 48 3.66 10.47 -13.86
CA TRP A 48 2.43 9.98 -14.48
C TRP A 48 2.12 10.66 -15.82
N GLU A 49 2.32 11.97 -15.92
CA GLU A 49 2.03 12.71 -17.17
C GLU A 49 2.87 12.18 -18.33
N ILE A 50 4.17 11.99 -18.12
CA ILE A 50 5.10 11.43 -19.10
C ILE A 50 4.74 9.97 -19.44
N ALA A 51 4.26 9.20 -18.46
CA ALA A 51 3.89 7.80 -18.67
C ALA A 51 2.57 7.64 -19.43
N ILE A 52 1.61 8.55 -19.23
CA ILE A 52 0.30 8.55 -19.93
C ILE A 52 0.46 8.89 -21.41
N GLU A 53 1.44 9.72 -21.77
CA GLU A 53 1.75 10.03 -23.17
C GLU A 53 2.33 8.85 -23.95
N LYS A 54 2.88 7.85 -23.24
CA LYS A 54 3.43 6.64 -23.87
C LYS A 54 2.32 5.61 -24.09
N PRO A 55 2.32 4.92 -25.24
CA PRO A 55 1.39 3.84 -25.47
C PRO A 55 1.61 2.69 -24.46
N PRO A 56 0.56 1.95 -24.07
CA PRO A 56 0.67 0.80 -23.19
C PRO A 56 1.69 -0.23 -23.72
N PRO A 57 2.53 -0.83 -22.87
CA PRO A 57 3.47 -1.88 -23.28
C PRO A 57 2.77 -3.07 -23.96
N ARG A 58 3.46 -3.70 -24.93
CA ARG A 58 2.96 -4.84 -25.75
C ARG A 58 2.38 -6.02 -24.96
N TYR A 59 2.76 -6.19 -23.69
CA TYR A 59 2.14 -7.19 -22.81
C TYR A 59 0.63 -6.94 -22.62
N PHE A 60 0.18 -5.68 -22.55
CA PHE A 60 -1.24 -5.34 -22.54
C PHE A 60 -1.89 -5.54 -23.92
N GLU A 61 -1.13 -5.39 -25.01
CA GLU A 61 -1.58 -5.71 -26.36
C GLU A 61 -1.75 -7.23 -26.57
N ASN A 62 -1.00 -8.08 -25.88
CA ASN A 62 -1.11 -9.55 -25.99
C ASN A 62 -2.38 -10.11 -25.33
N LEU A 63 -3.04 -9.35 -24.46
CA LEU A 63 -4.39 -9.64 -23.95
C LEU A 63 -5.45 -9.61 -25.08
N ARG A 64 -5.06 -9.16 -26.29
CA ARG A 64 -5.88 -9.05 -27.51
C ARG A 64 -6.01 -10.34 -28.31
N ARG A 65 -5.28 -11.43 -28.03
CA ARG A 65 -5.28 -12.58 -28.96
C ARG A 65 -6.72 -13.12 -29.10
N PRO A 66 -7.35 -13.06 -30.30
CA PRO A 66 -8.68 -13.59 -30.49
C PRO A 66 -8.61 -15.09 -30.25
N ALA A 67 -9.48 -15.59 -29.40
CA ALA A 67 -9.73 -17.02 -29.30
C ALA A 67 -10.51 -17.46 -30.54
N ASP A 68 -10.19 -18.64 -31.08
CA ASP A 68 -10.77 -19.14 -32.33
C ASP A 68 -12.23 -19.61 -32.12
N SER A 69 -12.70 -19.65 -30.86
CA SER A 69 -14.11 -19.89 -30.50
C SER A 69 -14.59 -19.08 -29.28
N PRO A 70 -15.92 -18.84 -29.13
CA PRO A 70 -16.50 -18.20 -27.95
C PRO A 70 -16.17 -18.90 -26.62
N LEU A 71 -16.01 -20.22 -26.65
CA LEU A 71 -15.64 -21.01 -25.47
C LEU A 71 -14.20 -20.74 -25.03
N GLU A 72 -13.27 -20.70 -25.97
CA GLU A 72 -11.87 -20.36 -25.69
C GLU A 72 -11.73 -18.92 -25.20
N GLN A 73 -12.54 -17.99 -25.74
CA GLN A 73 -12.55 -16.61 -25.24
C GLN A 73 -13.05 -16.52 -23.80
N HIS A 74 -14.11 -17.27 -23.48
CA HIS A 74 -14.63 -17.36 -22.12
C HIS A 74 -13.61 -17.94 -21.15
N LEU A 75 -12.91 -19.02 -21.53
CA LEU A 75 -11.85 -19.64 -20.72
C LEU A 75 -10.64 -18.72 -20.53
N SER A 76 -10.24 -17.99 -21.57
CA SER A 76 -9.17 -16.99 -21.50
C SER A 76 -9.53 -15.86 -20.52
N ASN A 77 -10.76 -15.34 -20.60
CA ASN A 77 -11.24 -14.29 -19.71
C ASN A 77 -11.30 -14.76 -18.24
N ILE A 78 -11.75 -15.98 -17.98
CA ILE A 78 -11.76 -16.57 -16.62
C ILE A 78 -10.32 -16.75 -16.12
N THR A 79 -9.43 -17.26 -16.96
CA THR A 79 -8.02 -17.46 -16.58
C THR A 79 -7.35 -16.13 -16.26
N GLN A 80 -7.62 -15.09 -17.05
CA GLN A 80 -7.11 -13.75 -16.80
C GLN A 80 -7.67 -13.17 -15.51
N SER A 81 -8.98 -13.29 -15.26
CA SER A 81 -9.60 -12.76 -14.04
C SER A 81 -9.12 -13.48 -12.79
N ALA A 82 -8.96 -14.81 -12.84
CA ALA A 82 -8.41 -15.61 -11.76
C ALA A 82 -6.96 -15.22 -11.44
N ASN A 83 -6.12 -15.03 -12.47
CA ASN A 83 -4.75 -14.59 -12.29
C ASN A 83 -4.66 -13.18 -11.69
N MET A 84 -5.53 -12.26 -12.09
CA MET A 84 -5.60 -10.92 -11.49
C MET A 84 -6.04 -10.97 -10.03
N ALA A 85 -7.05 -11.77 -9.69
CA ALA A 85 -7.49 -11.97 -8.31
C ALA A 85 -6.36 -12.55 -7.44
N LEU A 86 -5.64 -13.54 -7.96
CA LEU A 86 -4.49 -14.14 -7.28
C LEU A 86 -3.35 -13.14 -7.07
N ALA A 87 -3.04 -12.32 -8.08
CA ALA A 87 -2.01 -11.28 -7.96
C ALA A 87 -2.39 -10.23 -6.91
N CYS A 88 -3.66 -9.82 -6.87
CA CYS A 88 -4.19 -8.93 -5.84
C CYS A 88 -4.04 -9.54 -4.44
N GLY A 89 -4.48 -10.79 -4.25
CA GLY A 89 -4.35 -11.50 -2.98
C GLY A 89 -2.90 -11.64 -2.50
N ARG A 90 -1.97 -11.91 -3.43
CA ARG A 90 -0.53 -11.96 -3.13
C ARG A 90 0.01 -10.59 -2.69
N GLY A 91 -0.40 -9.51 -3.36
CA GLY A 91 -0.05 -8.15 -2.98
C GLY A 91 -0.54 -7.80 -1.57
N SER A 92 -1.83 -8.03 -1.29
CA SER A 92 -2.42 -7.77 0.02
C SER A 92 -1.76 -8.59 1.15
N LEU A 93 -1.37 -9.84 0.87
CA LEU A 93 -0.65 -10.66 1.83
C LEU A 93 0.76 -10.11 2.11
N ALA A 94 1.47 -9.65 1.07
CA ALA A 94 2.78 -9.03 1.23
C ALA A 94 2.71 -7.73 2.05
N ASP A 95 1.69 -6.90 1.79
CA ASP A 95 1.43 -5.69 2.56
C ASP A 95 1.15 -6.04 4.02
N TYR A 96 0.28 -7.02 4.29
CA TYR A 96 -0.01 -7.48 5.65
C TYR A 96 1.27 -7.94 6.38
N GLN A 97 2.12 -8.71 5.71
CA GLN A 97 3.39 -9.16 6.29
C GLN A 97 4.32 -7.99 6.61
N GLN A 98 4.34 -6.94 5.77
CA GLN A 98 5.11 -5.73 6.05
C GLN A 98 4.58 -4.99 7.29
N HIS A 99 3.27 -4.77 7.37
CA HIS A 99 2.63 -4.14 8.53
C HIS A 99 2.93 -4.91 9.82
N ARG A 100 2.91 -6.24 9.77
CA ARG A 100 3.25 -7.09 10.90
C ARG A 100 4.70 -6.89 11.36
N ARG A 101 5.67 -6.83 10.42
CA ARG A 101 7.07 -6.57 10.74
C ARG A 101 7.26 -5.20 11.40
N ASP A 102 6.56 -4.19 10.88
CA ASP A 102 6.64 -2.82 11.41
C ASP A 102 6.04 -2.74 12.82
N TRP A 103 4.94 -3.44 13.07
CA TRP A 103 4.32 -3.57 14.38
C TRP A 103 5.26 -4.25 15.39
N GLU A 104 5.90 -5.36 15.02
CA GLU A 104 6.87 -6.04 15.87
C GLU A 104 8.09 -5.16 16.17
N ALA A 105 8.55 -4.38 15.18
CA ALA A 105 9.63 -3.40 15.40
C ALA A 105 9.22 -2.27 16.35
N PHE A 106 7.96 -1.82 16.27
CA PHE A 106 7.41 -0.85 17.22
C PHE A 106 7.34 -1.43 18.64
N GLY A 107 6.86 -2.67 18.80
CA GLY A 107 6.87 -3.37 20.09
C GLY A 107 8.25 -3.41 20.73
N ARG A 108 9.28 -3.81 19.98
CA ARG A 108 10.67 -3.83 20.49
C ARG A 108 11.16 -2.46 20.97
N ARG A 109 10.77 -1.37 20.29
CA ARG A 109 11.12 0.00 20.72
C ARG A 109 10.41 0.38 22.02
N LEU A 110 9.15 -0.02 22.16
CA LEU A 110 8.37 0.17 23.39
C LEU A 110 9.03 -0.55 24.58
N ASP A 111 9.40 -1.82 24.40
CA ASP A 111 10.06 -2.61 25.45
C ASP A 111 11.42 -2.00 25.86
N GLU A 112 12.17 -1.46 24.91
CA GLU A 112 13.42 -0.73 25.19
C GLU A 112 13.17 0.54 26.00
N HIS A 113 12.15 1.31 25.62
CA HIS A 113 11.77 2.52 26.35
C HIS A 113 11.32 2.20 27.77
N GLU A 114 10.53 1.14 27.97
CA GLU A 114 10.11 0.68 29.30
C GLU A 114 11.33 0.32 30.17
N ARG A 115 12.25 -0.49 29.66
CA ARG A 115 13.49 -0.85 30.38
C ARG A 115 14.33 0.37 30.74
N HIS A 116 14.42 1.35 29.84
CA HIS A 116 15.12 2.59 30.10
C HIS A 116 14.47 3.39 31.24
N LEU A 117 13.15 3.51 31.23
CA LEU A 117 12.40 4.21 32.27
C LEU A 117 12.53 3.52 33.63
N GLU A 118 12.42 2.20 33.66
CA GLU A 118 12.58 1.41 34.88
C GLU A 118 14.00 1.56 35.46
N THR A 119 15.02 1.54 34.60
CA THR A 119 16.41 1.80 35.01
C THR A 119 16.55 3.18 35.65
N ARG A 120 15.99 4.22 35.03
CA ARG A 120 16.03 5.59 35.58
C ARG A 120 15.29 5.68 36.91
N LYS A 121 14.12 5.05 37.02
CA LYS A 121 13.35 5.00 38.27
C LYS A 121 14.20 4.41 39.39
N ASN A 122 14.82 3.26 39.15
CA ASN A 122 15.64 2.57 40.15
C ASN A 122 16.87 3.39 40.58
N ILE A 123 17.50 4.12 39.65
CA ILE A 123 18.62 5.04 39.97
C ILE A 123 18.14 6.17 40.89
N ILE A 124 16.96 6.75 40.63
CA ILE A 124 16.39 7.83 41.43
C ILE A 124 16.01 7.31 42.82
N GLU A 125 15.34 6.17 42.90
CA GLU A 125 14.95 5.52 44.17
C GLU A 125 16.17 5.19 45.03
N GLY A 126 17.24 4.65 44.43
CA GLY A 126 18.51 4.41 45.11
C GLY A 126 19.14 5.69 45.66
N SER A 127 19.20 6.74 44.84
CA SER A 127 19.73 8.05 45.25
C SER A 127 18.95 8.66 46.44
N LEU A 128 17.63 8.45 46.47
CA LEU A 128 16.78 8.96 47.57
C LEU A 128 17.04 8.23 48.88
N LEU A 129 17.35 6.93 48.84
CA LEU A 129 17.71 6.16 50.04
C LEU A 129 19.05 6.64 50.62
N ASP A 130 20.02 6.94 49.78
CA ASP A 130 21.36 7.40 50.21
C ASP A 130 21.34 8.79 50.86
N VAL A 131 20.36 9.63 50.54
CA VAL A 131 20.21 10.98 51.10
C VAL A 131 19.46 10.98 52.44
N ALA A 132 18.82 9.87 52.81
CA ALA A 132 18.07 9.79 54.07
C ALA A 132 19.02 9.88 55.29
N PRO A 133 18.77 10.79 56.25
CA PRO A 133 19.62 10.91 57.43
C PRO A 133 19.55 9.65 58.29
N PRO A 134 20.64 9.27 58.98
CA PRO A 134 20.63 8.13 59.88
C PRO A 134 19.55 8.33 60.95
N SER A 135 18.79 7.28 61.23
CA SER A 135 17.74 7.32 62.25
C SER A 135 18.34 7.80 63.57
N PRO A 136 17.71 8.76 64.29
CA PRO A 136 18.20 9.19 65.58
C PRO A 136 18.24 7.98 66.50
N SER A 137 19.45 7.58 66.89
CA SER A 137 19.67 6.59 67.93
C SER A 137 18.98 7.06 69.20
N LEU A 138 17.99 6.30 69.66
CA LEU A 138 17.35 6.47 70.96
C LEU A 138 18.43 6.29 72.05
N VAL A 139 18.88 7.42 72.61
CA VAL A 139 19.67 7.50 73.85
C VAL A 139 18.89 8.36 74.82
#